data_AF-A0A7C2J9Z7-F1
#
_entry.id   AF-A0A7C2J9Z7-F1
#
_cell.length_a   1.000
_cell.length_b   1.000
_cell.length_c   1.000
_cell.angle_alpha   90.00
_cell.angle_beta   90.00
_cell.angle_gamma   90.00
#
_symmetry.space_group_name_H-M   'P 1'
#
loop_
_entity.id
_entity.type
_entity.pdbx_description
1 polymer ?
#
loop_
_entity_poly.entity_id
_entity_poly.type
_entity_poly.pdbx_seq_one_letter_code
_entity_poly.pdbx_strand_id
1 'polypeptide(L)'
;MNIVETAKASANLTTFARAIEAAGLTDTLNEAGPYTILAPTDEAFAKLPPGTLDEWMKDKETLKKVLLHHVVSGKVSASEVGAMQSAKALEGPPLAIKSVNNKVLIDGAGIVQPDIAASNGVIHAIDTVLVIPKQ
;
A
#
# COMPACT_ATOMS: atom_id res chain seq x y z
N MET A 1 9.09 13.98 -7.59
CA MET A 1 8.25 12.77 -7.64
C MET A 1 8.01 12.30 -6.22
N ASN A 2 6.96 12.84 -5.62
CA ASN A 2 6.40 12.30 -4.39
C ASN A 2 5.72 10.94 -4.67
N ILE A 3 5.23 10.29 -3.62
CA ILE A 3 4.62 8.95 -3.75
C ILE A 3 3.47 8.94 -4.77
N VAL A 4 2.63 10.00 -4.79
CA VAL A 4 1.49 10.10 -5.71
C VAL A 4 1.94 10.26 -7.15
N GLU A 5 2.94 11.10 -7.41
CA GLU A 5 3.52 11.26 -8.75
C GLU A 5 4.16 9.96 -9.23
N THR A 6 4.88 9.24 -8.37
CA THR A 6 5.49 7.95 -8.71
C THR A 6 4.43 6.89 -9.02
N ALA A 7 3.33 6.86 -8.26
CA ALA A 7 2.20 5.99 -8.54
C ALA A 7 1.52 6.35 -9.87
N LYS A 8 1.33 7.64 -10.17
CA LYS A 8 0.77 8.11 -11.44
C LYS A 8 1.68 7.83 -12.63
N ALA A 9 3.00 7.93 -12.45
CA ALA A 9 3.99 7.61 -13.46
C ALA A 9 4.07 6.10 -13.76
N SER A 10 3.58 5.26 -12.84
CA SER A 10 3.57 3.81 -12.97
C SER A 10 2.28 3.35 -13.64
N ALA A 11 2.37 2.75 -14.83
CA ALA A 11 1.20 2.25 -15.56
C ALA A 11 0.34 1.26 -14.73
N ASN A 12 0.98 0.48 -13.86
CA ASN A 12 0.34 -0.55 -13.04
C ASN A 12 -0.23 -0.04 -11.72
N LEU A 13 -0.03 1.23 -11.34
CA LEU A 13 -0.48 1.81 -10.06
C LEU A 13 -1.55 2.91 -10.24
N THR A 14 -2.10 3.02 -11.45
CA THR A 14 -3.09 4.05 -11.81
C THR A 14 -4.38 3.96 -10.99
N THR A 15 -4.87 2.75 -10.73
CA THR A 15 -6.05 2.50 -9.86
C THR A 15 -5.81 2.95 -8.42
N PHE A 16 -4.63 2.66 -7.88
CA PHE A 16 -4.24 3.10 -6.54
C PHE A 16 -4.10 4.63 -6.44
N ALA A 17 -3.47 5.26 -7.44
CA ALA A 17 -3.35 6.72 -7.48
C ALA A 17 -4.72 7.41 -7.49
N ARG A 18 -5.68 6.89 -8.27
CA ARG A 18 -7.06 7.39 -8.28
C ARG A 18 -7.76 7.21 -6.94
N ALA A 19 -7.54 6.09 -6.26
CA ALA A 19 -8.08 5.86 -4.93
C ALA A 19 -7.56 6.88 -3.91
N ILE A 20 -6.24 7.18 -3.92
CA ILE A 20 -5.65 8.22 -3.06
C ILE A 20 -6.30 9.57 -3.29
N GLU A 21 -6.46 9.96 -4.56
CA GLU A 21 -7.09 11.23 -4.93
C GLU A 21 -8.56 11.28 -4.50
N ALA A 22 -9.32 10.21 -4.73
CA ALA A 22 -10.72 10.12 -4.33
C ALA A 22 -10.92 10.14 -2.81
N ALA A 23 -9.96 9.56 -2.07
CA ALA A 23 -9.92 9.58 -0.61
C ALA A 23 -9.44 10.93 -0.06
N GLY A 24 -8.84 11.80 -0.87
CA GLY A 24 -8.23 13.05 -0.40
C GLY A 24 -7.05 12.82 0.54
N LEU A 25 -6.34 11.69 0.38
CA LEU A 25 -5.10 11.41 1.11
C LEU A 25 -3.87 11.96 0.40
N THR A 26 -4.04 12.57 -0.76
CA THR A 26 -2.97 13.21 -1.53
C THR A 26 -2.17 14.16 -0.66
N ASP A 27 -2.82 15.06 0.08
CA ASP A 27 -2.16 16.03 0.97
C ASP A 27 -1.45 15.36 2.15
N THR A 28 -2.10 14.39 2.80
CA THR A 28 -1.51 13.63 3.92
C THR A 28 -0.28 12.85 3.49
N LEU A 29 -0.34 12.22 2.32
CA LEU A 29 0.80 11.50 1.77
C LEU A 29 1.87 12.45 1.27
N ASN A 30 1.51 13.64 0.79
CA ASN A 30 2.45 14.68 0.36
C ASN A 30 3.13 15.38 1.56
N GLU A 31 2.58 15.23 2.77
CA GLU A 31 3.20 15.74 3.99
C GLU A 31 4.56 15.07 4.23
N ALA A 32 5.56 15.86 4.64
CA ALA A 32 6.95 15.44 4.71
C ALA A 32 7.21 14.58 5.97
N GLY A 33 6.90 13.29 5.88
CA GLY A 33 7.31 12.28 6.85
C GLY A 33 7.89 11.06 6.15
N PRO A 34 8.80 10.28 6.77
CA PRO A 34 9.22 9.02 6.21
C PRO A 34 8.05 8.02 6.27
N TYR A 35 7.38 7.83 5.12
CA TYR A 35 6.32 6.83 4.98
C TYR A 35 6.76 5.69 4.07
N THR A 36 6.34 4.47 4.40
CA THR A 36 6.44 3.33 3.50
C THR A 36 5.05 3.02 2.96
N ILE A 37 4.84 3.18 1.65
CA ILE A 37 3.57 2.86 0.99
C ILE A 37 3.66 1.52 0.28
N LEU A 38 2.69 0.67 0.56
CA LEU A 38 2.49 -0.59 -0.14
C LEU A 38 1.50 -0.32 -1.27
N ALA A 39 1.97 -0.21 -2.50
CA ALA A 39 1.13 0.16 -3.64
C ALA A 39 0.70 -1.11 -4.39
N PRO A 40 -0.57 -1.56 -4.28
CA PRO A 40 -1.06 -2.68 -5.06
C PRO A 40 -1.12 -2.36 -6.55
N THR A 41 -0.70 -3.32 -7.37
CA THR A 41 -0.82 -3.23 -8.82
C THR A 41 -2.27 -3.40 -9.28
N ASP A 42 -2.57 -2.99 -10.51
CA ASP A 42 -3.89 -3.22 -11.11
C ASP A 42 -4.26 -4.72 -11.12
N GLU A 43 -3.29 -5.60 -11.35
CA GLU A 43 -3.47 -7.06 -11.22
C GLU A 43 -3.85 -7.48 -9.78
N ALA A 44 -3.31 -6.82 -8.77
CA ALA A 44 -3.68 -7.04 -7.38
C ALA A 44 -5.14 -6.69 -7.12
N PHE A 45 -5.61 -5.57 -7.69
CA PHE A 45 -7.02 -5.19 -7.64
C PHE A 45 -7.90 -6.17 -8.43
N ALA A 46 -7.41 -6.70 -9.55
CA ALA A 46 -8.13 -7.69 -10.35
C ALA A 46 -8.29 -9.04 -9.63
N LYS A 47 -7.39 -9.38 -8.68
CA LYS A 47 -7.52 -10.56 -7.82
C LYS A 47 -8.58 -10.40 -6.73
N LEU A 48 -8.99 -9.16 -6.40
CA LEU A 48 -10.03 -8.95 -5.41
C LEU A 48 -11.38 -9.44 -5.93
N PRO A 49 -12.26 -9.93 -5.04
CA PRO A 49 -13.59 -10.32 -5.45
C PRO A 49 -14.34 -9.13 -6.05
N PRO A 50 -15.06 -9.36 -7.18
CA PRO A 50 -15.80 -8.30 -7.86
C PRO A 50 -16.83 -7.69 -6.89
N GLY A 51 -16.84 -6.36 -6.79
CA GLY A 51 -17.68 -5.61 -5.86
C GLY A 51 -16.96 -5.03 -4.64
N THR A 52 -15.76 -5.52 -4.29
CA THR A 52 -14.97 -4.95 -3.17
C THR A 52 -14.55 -3.50 -3.47
N LEU A 53 -14.06 -3.28 -4.68
CA LEU A 53 -13.64 -1.97 -5.16
C LEU A 53 -14.83 -1.01 -5.27
N ASP A 54 -15.97 -1.49 -5.77
CA ASP A 54 -17.23 -0.73 -5.82
C ASP A 54 -17.72 -0.34 -4.42
N GLU A 55 -17.61 -1.24 -3.43
CA GLU A 55 -17.91 -0.91 -2.04
C GLU A 55 -17.01 0.19 -1.52
N TRP A 56 -15.69 0.12 -1.75
CA TRP A 56 -14.78 1.18 -1.30
C TRP A 56 -14.99 2.50 -2.05
N MET A 57 -15.36 2.45 -3.33
CA MET A 57 -15.70 3.66 -4.09
C MET A 57 -16.99 4.31 -3.59
N LYS A 58 -17.95 3.52 -3.12
CA LYS A 58 -19.17 4.02 -2.44
C LYS A 58 -18.85 4.55 -1.04
N ASP A 59 -17.88 3.93 -0.37
CA ASP A 59 -17.59 4.11 1.04
C ASP A 59 -16.20 4.73 1.25
N LYS A 60 -16.12 6.06 1.10
CA LYS A 60 -14.86 6.82 1.16
C LYS A 60 -14.10 6.65 2.47
N GLU A 61 -14.80 6.43 3.58
CA GLU A 61 -14.17 6.12 4.87
C GLU A 61 -13.42 4.79 4.82
N THR A 62 -14.06 3.77 4.25
CA THR A 62 -13.41 2.47 4.03
C THR A 62 -12.20 2.62 3.10
N LEU A 63 -12.34 3.37 2.00
CA LEU A 63 -11.22 3.64 1.09
C LEU A 63 -10.05 4.31 1.82
N LYS A 64 -10.31 5.32 2.65
CA LYS A 64 -9.28 5.97 3.50
C LYS A 64 -8.61 4.96 4.41
N LYS A 65 -9.38 4.14 5.14
CA LYS A 65 -8.83 3.11 6.04
C LYS A 65 -7.93 2.14 5.29
N VAL A 66 -8.37 1.62 4.16
CA VAL A 66 -7.59 0.70 3.32
C VAL A 66 -6.30 1.36 2.82
N LEU A 67 -6.37 2.61 2.36
CA LEU A 67 -5.18 3.35 1.92
C LEU A 67 -4.21 3.59 3.08
N LEU A 68 -4.69 4.00 4.25
CA LEU A 68 -3.88 4.18 5.45
C LEU A 68 -3.32 2.85 5.98
N HIS A 69 -3.99 1.73 5.74
CA HIS A 69 -3.48 0.40 6.06
C HIS A 69 -2.31 -0.02 5.17
N HIS A 70 -2.28 0.47 3.93
CA HIS A 70 -1.12 0.34 3.05
C HIS A 70 0.01 1.32 3.39
N VAL A 71 -0.23 2.28 4.27
CA VAL A 71 0.77 3.25 4.73
C VAL A 71 1.35 2.76 6.05
N VAL A 72 2.66 2.58 6.07
CA VAL A 72 3.43 2.27 7.27
C VAL A 72 4.14 3.53 7.71
N SER A 73 3.99 3.88 8.99
CA SER A 73 4.72 5.00 9.58
C SER A 73 6.18 4.59 9.80
N GLY A 74 7.11 5.33 9.22
CA GLY A 74 8.53 5.03 9.25
C GLY A 74 9.04 4.54 7.89
N LYS A 75 10.33 4.77 7.65
CA LYS A 75 11.02 4.28 6.46
C LYS A 75 11.51 2.88 6.73
N VAL A 76 10.77 1.88 6.25
CA VAL A 76 11.17 0.48 6.32
C VAL A 76 11.51 -0.01 4.91
N SER A 77 12.77 -0.34 4.72
CA SER A 77 13.29 -0.95 3.47
C SER A 77 12.83 -2.41 3.35
N ALA A 78 12.77 -3.00 2.15
CA ALA A 78 12.29 -4.38 2.04
C ALA A 78 13.21 -5.39 2.74
N SER A 79 14.50 -5.08 2.87
CA SER A 79 15.43 -5.87 3.69
C SER A 79 15.07 -5.84 5.17
N GLU A 80 14.72 -4.66 5.71
CA GLU A 80 14.25 -4.53 7.09
C GLU A 80 12.88 -5.18 7.28
N VAL A 81 11.96 -4.98 6.34
CA VAL A 81 10.65 -5.66 6.34
C VAL A 81 10.88 -7.17 6.41
N GLY A 82 11.70 -7.75 5.53
CA GLY A 82 12.00 -9.18 5.52
C GLY A 82 12.68 -9.73 6.78
N ALA A 83 13.31 -8.86 7.58
CA ALA A 83 13.89 -9.20 8.89
C ALA A 83 12.89 -9.02 10.05
N MET A 84 11.84 -8.21 9.85
CA MET A 84 10.77 -8.01 10.83
C MET A 84 9.71 -9.11 10.71
N GLN A 85 9.02 -9.38 11.82
CA GLN A 85 7.88 -10.30 11.85
C GLN A 85 6.54 -9.60 11.59
N SER A 86 6.49 -8.29 11.85
CA SER A 86 5.29 -7.47 11.59
C SER A 86 5.66 -6.00 11.42
N ALA A 87 4.89 -5.28 10.61
CA ALA A 87 4.98 -3.83 10.46
C ALA A 87 3.72 -3.17 11.00
N LYS A 88 3.89 -2.01 11.65
CA LYS A 88 2.76 -1.23 12.15
C LYS A 88 2.23 -0.31 11.04
N ALA A 89 1.08 -0.64 10.49
CA ALA A 89 0.36 0.25 9.59
C ALA A 89 -0.17 1.48 10.33
N LEU A 90 -0.45 2.54 9.58
CA LEU A 90 -1.00 3.79 10.10
C LEU A 90 -2.45 3.61 10.58
N GLU A 91 -3.19 2.72 9.93
CA GLU A 91 -4.55 2.31 10.31
C GLU A 91 -4.69 0.78 10.28
N GLY A 92 -5.57 0.26 11.13
CA GLY A 92 -5.89 -1.17 11.18
C GLY A 92 -4.88 -2.03 11.95
N PRO A 93 -4.97 -3.37 11.81
CA PRO A 93 -4.08 -4.31 12.50
C PRO A 93 -2.64 -4.23 11.96
N PRO A 94 -1.64 -4.68 12.74
CA PRO A 94 -0.27 -4.79 12.26
C PRO A 94 -0.19 -5.78 11.08
N LEU A 95 0.58 -5.41 10.06
CA LEU A 95 0.79 -6.21 8.86
C LEU A 95 1.74 -7.37 9.19
N ALA A 96 1.30 -8.60 8.97
CA ALA A 96 2.12 -9.78 9.22
C ALA A 96 3.19 -9.93 8.12
N ILE A 97 4.46 -9.92 8.49
CA ILE A 97 5.54 -10.08 7.51
C ILE A 97 6.06 -11.52 7.57
N LYS A 98 6.18 -12.14 6.40
CA LYS A 98 6.74 -13.49 6.23
C LYS A 98 7.73 -13.51 5.09
N SER A 99 8.91 -14.05 5.33
CA SER A 99 9.89 -14.33 4.29
C SER A 99 9.75 -15.79 3.84
N VAL A 100 9.33 -16.02 2.60
CA VAL A 100 9.13 -17.37 2.02
C VAL A 100 9.85 -17.43 0.66
N ASN A 101 10.70 -18.44 0.45
CA ASN A 101 11.47 -18.60 -0.80
C ASN A 101 12.23 -17.34 -1.25
N ASN A 102 12.95 -16.68 -0.34
CA ASN A 102 13.64 -15.40 -0.59
C ASN A 102 12.72 -14.24 -1.04
N LYS A 103 11.39 -14.38 -0.92
CA LYS A 103 10.43 -13.31 -1.15
C LYS A 103 9.83 -12.86 0.18
N VAL A 104 9.70 -11.57 0.34
CA VAL A 104 8.99 -10.96 1.47
C VAL A 104 7.51 -10.88 1.10
N LEU A 105 6.67 -11.45 1.96
CA LEU A 105 5.22 -11.35 1.90
C LEU A 105 4.74 -10.49 3.06
N ILE A 106 3.88 -9.52 2.75
CA ILE A 106 3.26 -8.63 3.72
C ILE A 106 1.76 -8.95 3.72
N ASP A 107 1.27 -9.48 4.82
CA ASP A 107 -0.11 -9.96 4.98
C ASP A 107 -0.57 -10.95 3.88
N GLY A 108 0.37 -11.72 3.34
CA GLY A 108 0.14 -12.64 2.22
C GLY A 108 0.30 -11.99 0.83
N ALA A 109 0.50 -10.69 0.74
CA ALA A 109 0.85 -10.00 -0.50
C ALA A 109 2.34 -10.10 -0.79
N GLY A 110 2.72 -10.61 -1.95
CA GLY A 110 4.10 -10.63 -2.39
C GLY A 110 4.54 -9.25 -2.89
N ILE A 111 5.76 -8.87 -2.53
CA ILE A 111 6.37 -7.65 -3.08
C ILE A 111 6.89 -7.95 -4.49
N VAL A 112 6.32 -7.27 -5.48
CA VAL A 112 6.74 -7.33 -6.89
C VAL A 112 7.95 -6.44 -7.11
N GLN A 113 7.89 -5.21 -6.60
CA GLN A 113 8.95 -4.22 -6.73
C GLN A 113 9.17 -3.49 -5.41
N PRO A 114 10.15 -3.92 -4.61
CA PRO A 114 10.52 -3.23 -3.38
C PRO A 114 11.37 -1.98 -3.63
N ASP A 115 11.49 -1.15 -2.59
CA ASP A 115 12.48 -0.08 -2.45
C ASP A 115 12.42 1.01 -3.53
N ILE A 116 11.22 1.33 -4.01
CA ILE A 116 11.02 2.45 -4.94
C ILE A 116 11.14 3.75 -4.14
N ALA A 117 12.25 4.46 -4.31
CA ALA A 117 12.48 5.73 -3.64
C ALA A 117 11.49 6.81 -4.09
N ALA A 118 10.85 7.47 -3.13
CA ALA A 118 10.01 8.64 -3.35
C ALA A 118 10.50 9.80 -2.47
N SER A 119 10.20 11.04 -2.84
CA SER A 119 10.69 12.23 -2.12
C SER A 119 10.25 12.30 -0.64
N ASN A 120 9.16 11.62 -0.32
CA ASN A 120 8.45 11.58 0.96
C ASN A 120 8.36 10.16 1.54
N GLY A 121 9.19 9.21 1.06
CA GLY A 121 9.08 7.84 1.52
C GLY A 121 9.66 6.76 0.61
N VAL A 122 9.15 5.56 0.78
CA VAL A 122 9.46 4.38 -0.04
C VAL A 122 8.16 3.75 -0.50
N ILE A 123 8.08 3.37 -1.77
CA ILE A 123 6.96 2.58 -2.30
C ILE A 123 7.43 1.14 -2.49
N HIS A 124 6.61 0.19 -2.06
CA HIS A 124 6.77 -1.22 -2.40
C HIS A 124 5.56 -1.62 -3.23
N ALA A 125 5.77 -1.97 -4.51
CA ALA A 125 4.71 -2.48 -5.35
C ALA A 125 4.39 -3.93 -4.94
N ILE A 126 3.12 -4.24 -4.69
CA ILE A 126 2.66 -5.56 -4.25
C ILE A 126 1.67 -6.17 -5.24
N ASP A 127 1.63 -7.51 -5.32
CA ASP A 127 0.76 -8.23 -6.24
C ASP A 127 -0.64 -8.54 -5.69
N THR A 128 -0.92 -8.16 -4.45
CA THR A 128 -2.18 -8.43 -3.74
C THR A 128 -2.54 -7.21 -2.89
N VAL A 129 -3.83 -6.84 -2.85
CA VAL A 129 -4.30 -5.69 -2.07
C VAL A 129 -4.46 -6.08 -0.60
N LEU A 130 -3.96 -5.25 0.31
CA LEU A 130 -4.12 -5.42 1.75
C LEU A 130 -5.51 -4.95 2.17
N VAL A 131 -6.40 -5.91 2.41
CA VAL A 131 -7.76 -5.64 2.86
C VAL A 131 -7.81 -5.73 4.38
N ILE A 132 -8.27 -4.67 5.03
CA ILE A 132 -8.64 -4.77 6.44
C ILE A 132 -9.91 -5.63 6.48
N PRO A 133 -9.92 -6.78 7.16
CA PRO A 133 -11.16 -7.51 7.35
C PRO A 133 -12.16 -6.60 8.08
N LYS A 134 -13.38 -6.45 7.53
CA LYS A 134 -14.49 -5.80 8.25
C LYS A 134 -14.68 -6.58 9.56
N GLN A 135 -14.29 -5.99 10.69
CA GLN A 135 -14.68 -6.48 12.01
C GLN A 135 -16.16 -6.19 12.26
#